data_AF-A0A3M2DIV5-F1
#
_entry.id   AF-A0A3M2DIV5-F1
#
_cell.length_a   1.000
_cell.length_b   1.000
_cell.length_c   1.000
_cell.angle_alpha   90.00
_cell.angle_beta   90.00
_cell.angle_gamma   90.00
#
_symmetry.space_group_name_H-M   'P 1'
#
loop_
_entity.id
_entity.type
_entity.pdbx_description
1 polymer ?
#
loop_
_entity_poly.entity_id
_entity_poly.type
_entity_poly.pdbx_seq_one_letter_code
_entity_poly.pdbx_strand_id
1 'polypeptide(L)'
;MLREQPRPASPAPSGPLGPLARAPAAARSADAAIAPAAIEQHMARIVDSQRHLEAAMRRAMRGGQFSPQQLLALQFQVQKYSLEVEAVSRVVDRAVGSVKTALQTQI
;
A
#
# COMPACT_ATOMS: atom_id res chain seq x y z
N MET A 1 -35.23 28.48 39.45
CA MET A 1 -36.11 27.58 38.70
C MET A 1 -35.42 27.21 37.40
N LEU A 2 -34.96 25.96 37.30
CA LEU A 2 -34.37 25.38 36.09
C LEU A 2 -35.47 25.23 35.04
N ARG A 3 -35.29 25.79 33.84
CA ARG A 3 -36.13 25.49 32.68
C ARG A 3 -35.29 24.81 31.62
N GLU A 4 -35.83 23.69 31.17
CA GLU A 4 -35.20 22.62 30.43
C GLU A 4 -34.77 23.01 29.01
N GLN A 5 -33.62 22.47 28.60
CA GLN A 5 -33.18 22.44 27.21
C GLN A 5 -34.06 21.50 26.37
N PRO A 6 -34.58 21.94 25.22
CA PRO A 6 -34.96 21.00 24.16
C PRO A 6 -33.74 20.70 23.27
N ARG A 7 -33.27 19.45 23.30
CA ARG A 7 -32.31 18.92 22.31
C ARG A 7 -32.87 19.12 20.90
N PRO A 8 -32.16 19.76 19.96
CA PRO A 8 -32.50 19.64 18.55
C PRO A 8 -32.17 18.23 18.07
N ALA A 9 -33.21 17.53 17.61
CA ALA A 9 -33.14 16.24 16.96
C ALA A 9 -32.18 16.30 15.77
N SER A 10 -31.31 15.29 15.67
CA SER A 10 -30.46 15.03 14.52
C SER A 10 -31.34 14.67 13.30
N PRO A 11 -31.28 15.41 12.19
CA PRO A 11 -31.77 14.90 10.92
C PRO A 11 -30.61 14.23 10.19
N ALA A 12 -30.58 12.89 10.23
CA ALA A 12 -29.86 12.11 9.25
C ALA A 12 -30.54 12.29 7.89
N PRO A 13 -29.88 12.80 6.84
CA PRO A 13 -30.35 12.59 5.48
C PRO A 13 -29.98 11.17 5.07
N SER A 14 -30.94 10.26 5.22
CA SER A 14 -31.02 8.98 4.53
C SER A 14 -31.15 9.24 3.02
N GLY A 15 -30.03 9.56 2.37
CA GLY A 15 -29.91 9.48 0.91
C GLY A 15 -29.51 8.06 0.52
N PRO A 16 -30.11 7.45 -0.51
CA PRO A 16 -29.59 6.21 -1.06
C PRO A 16 -28.17 6.49 -1.54
N LEU A 17 -27.19 5.89 -0.86
CA LEU A 17 -25.81 5.83 -1.33
C LEU A 17 -25.88 5.26 -2.75
N GLY A 18 -25.69 6.15 -3.74
CA GLY A 18 -25.51 5.76 -5.13
C GLY A 18 -24.45 4.66 -5.21
N PRO A 19 -24.51 3.80 -6.23
CA PRO A 19 -23.74 2.56 -6.30
C PRO A 19 -22.29 2.86 -5.94
N LEU A 20 -21.89 2.40 -4.75
CA LEU A 20 -20.53 2.47 -4.23
C LEU A 20 -19.63 2.07 -5.39
N ALA A 21 -18.81 3.02 -5.82
CA ALA A 21 -17.85 2.86 -6.89
C ALA A 21 -17.24 1.47 -6.76
N ARG A 22 -17.54 0.63 -7.74
CA ARG A 22 -17.09 -0.76 -7.80
C ARG A 22 -15.59 -0.74 -7.57
N ALA A 23 -15.17 -1.12 -6.36
CA ALA A 23 -13.78 -1.33 -6.05
C ALA A 23 -13.22 -2.23 -7.16
N PRO A 24 -12.04 -1.92 -7.73
CA PRO A 24 -11.45 -2.85 -8.68
C PRO A 24 -11.28 -4.17 -7.93
N ALA A 25 -12.08 -5.16 -8.32
CA ALA A 25 -11.92 -6.54 -7.90
C ALA A 25 -10.57 -6.99 -8.45
N ALA A 26 -9.50 -6.69 -7.72
CA ALA A 26 -8.17 -7.24 -7.93
C ALA A 26 -8.15 -8.67 -7.37
N ALA A 27 -9.07 -9.51 -7.84
CA ALA A 27 -8.95 -10.94 -7.78
C ALA A 27 -8.56 -11.38 -9.20
N ARG A 28 -7.33 -11.07 -9.61
CA ARG A 28 -6.72 -11.77 -10.74
C ARG A 28 -5.84 -12.86 -10.15
N SER A 29 -6.19 -14.08 -10.52
CA SER A 29 -5.69 -15.35 -10.04
C SER A 29 -4.18 -15.35 -9.82
N ALA A 30 -3.79 -15.76 -8.62
CA ALA A 30 -2.43 -16.07 -8.23
C ALA A 30 -2.00 -17.40 -8.89
N ASP A 31 -1.81 -17.39 -10.21
CA ASP A 31 -1.05 -18.43 -10.91
C ASP A 31 -0.51 -17.95 -12.27
N ALA A 32 -0.22 -16.65 -12.38
CA ALA A 32 0.61 -16.17 -13.48
C ALA A 32 2.05 -16.48 -13.10
N ALA A 33 2.70 -17.39 -13.84
CA ALA A 33 4.13 -17.62 -13.71
C ALA A 33 4.86 -16.27 -13.81
N ILE A 34 5.33 -15.76 -12.68
CA ILE A 34 6.03 -14.47 -12.64
C ILE A 34 7.40 -14.72 -13.25
N ALA A 35 7.65 -14.13 -14.42
CA ALA A 35 8.94 -14.23 -15.08
C ALA A 35 10.04 -13.67 -14.16
N PRO A 36 11.21 -14.33 -14.04
CA PRO A 36 12.33 -13.83 -13.23
C PRO A 36 12.72 -12.38 -13.57
N ALA A 37 12.71 -12.04 -14.86
CA ALA A 37 12.97 -10.68 -15.34
C ALA A 37 11.94 -9.64 -14.82
N ALA A 38 10.68 -10.05 -14.63
CA ALA A 38 9.66 -9.16 -14.06
C ALA A 38 9.91 -8.88 -12.58
N ILE A 39 10.42 -9.88 -11.83
CA ILE A 39 10.85 -9.72 -10.44
C ILE A 39 12.06 -8.78 -10.37
N GLU A 40 13.09 -9.01 -11.19
CA GLU A 40 14.28 -8.15 -11.25
C GLU A 40 13.93 -6.70 -11.58
N GLN A 41 13.08 -6.47 -12.59
CA GLN A 41 12.61 -5.14 -12.94
C GLN A 41 11.77 -4.50 -11.82
N HIS A 42 11.04 -5.31 -11.05
CA HIS A 42 10.30 -4.82 -9.88
C HIS A 42 11.25 -4.44 -8.74
N MET A 43 12.26 -5.26 -8.44
CA MET A 43 13.29 -4.94 -7.44
C MET A 43 14.07 -3.67 -7.81
N ALA A 44 14.45 -3.51 -9.07
CA ALA A 44 15.11 -2.30 -9.54
C ALA A 44 14.27 -1.04 -9.30
N ARG A 45 12.94 -1.13 -9.48
CA ARG A 45 12.01 -0.03 -9.19
C ARG A 45 11.86 0.26 -7.70
N ILE A 46 11.92 -0.74 -6.84
CA ILE A 46 11.91 -0.57 -5.38
C ILE A 46 13.16 0.20 -4.94
N VAL A 47 14.35 -0.18 -5.45
CA VAL A 47 15.62 0.49 -5.14
C VAL A 47 15.63 1.95 -5.61
N ASP A 48 15.12 2.22 -6.81
CA ASP A 48 14.98 3.60 -7.31
C ASP A 48 14.02 4.43 -6.44
N SER A 49 12.89 3.83 -6.04
CA SER A 49 11.91 4.49 -5.16
C SER A 49 12.50 4.79 -3.78
N GLN A 50 13.32 3.89 -3.24
CA GLN A 50 14.06 4.12 -1.99
C GLN A 50 15.01 5.31 -2.12
N ARG A 51 15.77 5.41 -3.21
CA ARG A 51 16.69 6.54 -3.46
C ARG A 51 15.96 7.87 -3.52
N HIS A 52 14.79 7.91 -4.15
CA HIS A 52 13.94 9.10 -4.20
C HIS A 52 13.44 9.50 -2.80
N LEU A 53 13.00 8.53 -2.00
CA LEU A 53 12.56 8.76 -0.63
C LEU A 53 13.70 9.33 0.24
N GLU A 54 14.90 8.75 0.14
CA GLU A 54 16.07 9.25 0.85
C GLU A 54 16.47 10.67 0.42
N ALA A 55 16.38 10.99 -0.87
CA ALA A 55 16.68 12.32 -1.36
C ALA A 55 15.69 13.36 -0.81
N ALA A 56 14.40 13.01 -0.75
CA ALA A 56 13.38 13.83 -0.10
C ALA A 56 13.67 14.00 1.40
N MET A 57 13.99 12.93 2.13
CA MET A 57 14.36 13.02 3.55
C MET A 57 15.60 13.89 3.78
N ARG A 58 16.65 13.75 2.98
CA ARG A 58 17.85 14.61 3.08
C ARG A 58 17.54 16.08 2.81
N ARG A 59 16.57 16.38 1.95
CA ARG A 59 16.08 17.75 1.73
C ARG A 59 15.30 18.25 2.95
N ALA A 60 14.47 17.41 3.56
CA ALA A 60 13.74 17.74 4.79
C ALA A 60 14.69 18.08 5.95
N MET A 61 15.69 17.23 6.18
CA MET A 61 16.66 17.39 7.27
C MET A 61 17.50 18.67 7.14
N ARG A 62 17.67 19.20 5.92
CA ARG A 62 18.36 20.47 5.66
C ARG A 62 17.45 21.70 5.78
N GLY A 63 16.24 21.54 6.32
CA GLY A 63 15.26 22.62 6.44
C GLY A 63 14.52 22.94 5.15
N GLY A 64 14.58 22.05 4.15
CA GLY A 64 13.84 22.20 2.91
C GLY A 64 12.33 22.19 3.16
N GLN A 65 11.63 23.21 2.69
CA GLN A 65 10.17 23.28 2.76
C GLN A 65 9.54 22.36 1.72
N PHE A 66 8.45 21.70 2.11
CA PHE A 66 7.62 20.90 1.22
C PHE A 66 6.28 21.58 1.01
N SER A 67 5.81 21.56 -0.24
CA SER A 67 4.42 21.92 -0.50
C SER A 67 3.48 20.81 0.02
N PRO A 68 2.20 21.11 0.27
CA PRO A 68 1.22 20.09 0.68
C PRO A 68 1.14 18.88 -0.26
N GLN A 69 1.29 19.11 -1.57
CA GLN A 69 1.33 18.03 -2.57
C GLN A 69 2.58 17.16 -2.42
N GLN A 70 3.73 17.74 -2.08
CA GLN A 70 4.96 16.98 -1.86
C GLN A 70 4.89 16.13 -0.59
N LEU A 71 4.17 16.59 0.44
CA LEU A 71 3.92 15.80 1.65
C LEU A 71 3.02 14.59 1.35
N LEU A 72 1.96 14.78 0.56
CA LEU A 72 1.11 13.66 0.11
C LEU A 72 1.89 12.66 -0.76
N ALA A 73 2.72 13.16 -1.68
CA ALA A 73 3.56 12.30 -2.52
C ALA A 73 4.54 11.48 -1.67
N LEU A 74 5.13 12.08 -0.64
CA LEU A 74 6.01 11.40 0.31
C LEU A 74 5.26 10.31 1.08
N GLN A 75 4.08 10.62 1.62
CA GLN A 75 3.25 9.63 2.33
C GLN A 75 2.86 8.45 1.43
N PHE A 76 2.47 8.73 0.19
CA PHE A 76 2.17 7.70 -0.80
C PHE A 76 3.39 6.84 -1.12
N GLN A 77 4.56 7.46 -1.31
CA GLN A 77 5.80 6.72 -1.57
C GLN A 77 6.19 5.80 -0.41
N VAL A 78 6.10 6.28 0.83
CA VAL A 78 6.39 5.48 2.03
C VAL A 78 5.43 4.28 2.13
N GLN A 79 4.13 4.51 1.96
CA GLN A 79 3.13 3.44 2.01
C GLN A 79 3.33 2.42 0.89
N LYS A 80 3.54 2.89 -0.33
CA LYS A 80 3.79 2.04 -1.49
C LYS A 80 5.04 1.18 -1.28
N TYR A 81 6.13 1.79 -0.81
CA TYR A 81 7.37 1.05 -0.51
C TYR A 81 7.13 -0.02 0.56
N SER A 82 6.40 0.30 1.63
CA SER A 82 6.07 -0.67 2.67
C SER A 82 5.27 -1.87 2.14
N LEU A 83 4.29 -1.62 1.28
CA LEU A 83 3.48 -2.68 0.64
C LEU A 83 4.30 -3.53 -0.33
N GLU A 84 5.19 -2.89 -1.09
CA GLU A 84 6.08 -3.59 -2.03
C GLU A 84 7.06 -4.51 -1.29
N VAL A 85 7.68 -4.05 -0.21
CA VAL A 85 8.55 -4.88 0.63
C VAL A 85 7.79 -6.06 1.23
N GLU A 86 6.59 -5.84 1.77
CA GLU A 86 5.78 -6.92 2.34
C GLU A 86 5.38 -7.96 1.28
N ALA A 87 5.01 -7.51 0.08
CA ALA A 87 4.68 -8.41 -1.02
C ALA A 87 5.89 -9.26 -1.44
N VAL A 88 7.07 -8.65 -1.52
CA VAL A 88 8.32 -9.35 -1.80
C VAL A 88 8.60 -10.42 -0.75
N SER A 89 8.49 -10.10 0.54
CA SER A 89 8.70 -11.07 1.61
C SER A 89 7.77 -12.28 1.47
N ARG A 90 6.47 -12.04 1.23
CA ARG A 90 5.49 -13.13 1.04
C ARG A 90 5.80 -14.00 -0.19
N VAL A 91 6.33 -13.42 -1.26
CA VAL A 91 6.73 -14.17 -2.47
C VAL A 91 7.94 -15.05 -2.16
N VAL A 92 8.93 -14.52 -1.45
CA VAL A 92 10.11 -15.28 -1.00
C VAL A 92 9.69 -16.44 -0.09
N ASP A 93 8.82 -16.19 0.89
CA ASP A 93 8.33 -17.23 1.81
C ASP A 93 7.62 -18.37 1.07
N ARG A 94 6.78 -18.03 0.07
CA ARG A 94 6.13 -19.03 -0.78
C ARG A 94 7.12 -19.81 -1.63
N ALA A 95 8.15 -19.16 -2.17
CA ALA A 95 9.18 -19.83 -2.95
C ALA A 95 10.02 -20.79 -2.10
N VAL A 96 10.40 -20.40 -0.88
CA VAL A 96 11.09 -21.29 0.07
C VAL A 96 10.19 -22.45 0.46
N GLY A 97 8.90 -22.18 0.69
CA GLY A 97 7.89 -23.20 0.94
C GLY A 97 7.78 -24.23 -0.18
N SER A 98 7.71 -23.78 -1.44
CA SER A 98 7.61 -24.68 -2.59
C SER A 98 8.88 -25.51 -2.80
N VAL A 99 10.07 -24.94 -2.58
CA VAL A 99 11.33 -25.70 -2.61
C VAL A 99 11.34 -26.77 -1.52
N LYS A 100 10.93 -26.43 -0.30
CA LYS A 100 10.82 -27.40 0.79
C LYS A 100 9.85 -28.54 0.46
N THR A 101 8.68 -28.20 -0.09
CA THR A 101 7.69 -29.20 -0.53
C THR A 101 8.27 -30.11 -1.61
N ALA A 102 8.95 -29.56 -2.61
CA ALA A 102 9.58 -30.34 -3.68
C ALA A 102 10.65 -31.31 -3.15
N LEU A 103 11.47 -30.85 -2.20
CA LEU A 103 12.47 -31.71 -1.55
C LEU A 103 11.84 -32.83 -0.71
N GLN A 104 10.73 -32.54 -0.01
CA GLN A 104 10.00 -33.53 0.78
C GLN A 104 9.21 -34.55 -0.07
N THR A 105 8.93 -34.23 -1.33
CA THR A 105 8.25 -35.16 -2.26
C THR A 105 9.21 -36.02 -3.08
N GLN A 106 10.51 -35.74 -3.04
CA GLN A 106 11.55 -36.52 -3.72
C GLN A 106 12.28 -37.54 -2.82
N ILE A 107 11.90 -37.63 -1.54
CA ILE A 107 12.34 -38.67 -0.59
C ILE A 107 11.23 -39.70 -0.38
#